data_AF-Q1LQT6-F1
#
_entry.id   AF-Q1LQT6-F1
#
_cell.length_a   1.000
_cell.length_b   1.000
_cell.length_c   1.000
_cell.angle_alpha   90.00
_cell.angle_beta   90.00
_cell.angle_gamma   90.00
#
_symmetry.space_group_name_H-M   'P 1'
#
loop_
_entity.id
_entity.type
_entity.pdbx_description
1 polymer ?
#
loop_
_entity_poly.entity_id
_entity_poly.type
_entity_poly.pdbx_seq_one_letter_code
_entity_poly.pdbx_strand_id
1 'polypeptide(L)'
;MTTQQAPRIGALLIHGLGGTQYDLGPMHKVLRRAGVETHAVTLPGHGGVPEDLLPVVAEQWIDVVTQAYDELVGQYDTFHVIGMCMGALLALELVARRQHRKGQLVALAAPVYIDGWSTPSYRWLRHVVYHLPGLPTRIKVEENEPFGIKNDLVRAIVKAKFERGDNFHYRWVPLTCIRQVDRLRRWVLDSAHRVPCPTLVVNAREDELTTLRSYDFLLGAVPQVRGVVLENSYHMICVDNDREQVIASVLEFLGLEASAGRPRARRSVEMPMAAEAVATLVGEYLSALTTRHFETVYPLLDPAIEWRHLGEHPLAGVYADRDAVIGLFQRVEQLAGDSVRIEVAGAPRIDGQTVEIDIAASYRFDGQPMDGRGTQTLRLANGRIRAVEYRPESAADSDAPLVRQAG
;
A
#
# COMPACT_ATOMS: atom_id res chain seq x y z
N MET A 1 26.39 33.32 -14.08
CA MET A 1 26.06 32.40 -12.96
C MET A 1 25.37 31.20 -13.56
N THR A 2 26.09 30.11 -13.75
CA THR A 2 25.54 28.82 -14.19
C THR A 2 24.66 28.29 -13.07
N THR A 3 23.34 28.22 -13.28
CA THR A 3 22.43 27.48 -12.41
C THR A 3 22.87 26.01 -12.42
N GLN A 4 23.55 25.57 -11.36
CA GLN A 4 23.80 24.15 -11.12
C GLN A 4 22.43 23.47 -11.03
N GLN A 5 22.10 22.63 -12.01
CA GLN A 5 20.92 21.77 -11.92
C GLN A 5 21.08 20.88 -10.69
N ALA A 6 19.99 20.74 -9.92
CA ALA A 6 19.96 19.83 -8.78
C ALA A 6 20.30 18.39 -9.26
N PRO A 7 21.05 17.60 -8.46
CA PRO A 7 21.41 16.25 -8.84
C PRO A 7 20.17 15.41 -9.11
N ARG A 8 20.17 14.67 -10.22
CA ARG A 8 19.06 13.80 -10.62
C ARG A 8 19.17 12.47 -9.89
N ILE A 9 18.11 12.08 -9.18
CA ILE A 9 18.03 10.79 -8.48
C ILE A 9 17.00 9.92 -9.17
N GLY A 10 17.37 8.69 -9.52
CA GLY A 10 16.50 7.70 -10.14
C GLY A 10 16.40 6.43 -9.30
N ALA A 11 15.32 5.66 -9.45
CA ALA A 11 15.19 4.33 -8.87
C ALA A 11 14.50 3.35 -9.83
N LEU A 12 15.07 2.15 -9.97
CA LEU A 12 14.45 1.01 -10.66
C LEU A 12 13.69 0.16 -9.64
N LEU A 13 12.39 -0.02 -9.87
CA LEU A 13 11.45 -0.74 -9.01
C LEU A 13 11.03 -2.07 -9.66
N ILE A 14 11.23 -3.18 -8.96
CA ILE A 14 11.05 -4.54 -9.48
C ILE A 14 10.04 -5.30 -8.61
N HIS A 15 8.94 -5.75 -9.22
CA HIS A 15 7.84 -6.42 -8.54
C HIS A 15 8.10 -7.92 -8.27
N GLY A 16 7.20 -8.54 -7.49
CA GLY A 16 7.27 -9.95 -7.11
C GLY A 16 6.70 -10.90 -8.16
N LEU A 17 6.71 -12.19 -7.83
CA LEU A 17 6.16 -13.23 -8.69
C LEU A 17 4.62 -13.19 -8.66
N GLY A 18 3.98 -13.24 -9.83
CA GLY A 18 2.52 -13.23 -9.94
C GLY A 18 1.91 -11.85 -9.75
N GLY A 19 2.67 -10.89 -9.24
CA GLY A 19 2.23 -9.52 -9.07
C GLY A 19 2.63 -8.59 -10.22
N THR A 20 2.54 -7.30 -9.91
CA THR A 20 2.85 -6.19 -10.83
C THR A 20 3.42 -5.03 -10.01
N GLN A 21 3.54 -3.83 -10.60
CA GLN A 21 3.92 -2.62 -9.85
C GLN A 21 3.08 -2.36 -8.57
N TYR A 22 1.88 -2.95 -8.45
CA TYR A 22 1.04 -2.84 -7.26
C TYR A 22 1.66 -3.50 -6.01
N ASP A 23 2.57 -4.48 -6.16
CA ASP A 23 3.23 -5.17 -5.04
C ASP A 23 4.05 -4.21 -4.18
N LEU A 24 4.54 -3.13 -4.80
CA LEU A 24 5.33 -2.09 -4.14
C LEU A 24 4.45 -1.02 -3.46
N GLY A 25 3.13 -1.18 -3.51
CA GLY A 25 2.16 -0.31 -2.83
C GLY A 25 2.39 1.18 -3.15
N PRO A 26 2.47 2.05 -2.12
CA PRO A 26 2.67 3.49 -2.31
C PRO A 26 4.12 3.89 -2.63
N MET A 27 5.09 2.96 -2.67
CA MET A 27 6.51 3.25 -2.78
C MET A 27 6.85 4.17 -3.97
N HIS A 28 6.27 3.90 -5.14
CA HIS A 28 6.41 4.76 -6.32
C HIS A 28 6.02 6.22 -6.05
N LYS A 29 4.90 6.43 -5.36
CA LYS A 29 4.37 7.77 -5.07
C LYS A 29 5.23 8.49 -4.04
N VAL A 30 5.67 7.77 -3.01
CA VAL A 30 6.50 8.30 -1.93
C VAL A 30 7.88 8.70 -2.45
N LEU A 31 8.56 7.84 -3.21
CA LEU A 31 9.88 8.15 -3.77
C LEU A 31 9.83 9.36 -4.70
N ARG A 32 8.81 9.46 -5.56
CA ARG A 32 8.61 10.67 -6.39
C ARG A 32 8.40 11.93 -5.56
N ARG A 33 7.64 11.83 -4.46
CA ARG A 33 7.49 12.95 -3.51
C ARG A 33 8.78 13.27 -2.78
N ALA A 34 9.75 12.37 -2.73
CA ALA A 34 11.07 12.63 -2.17
C ALA A 34 12.08 13.10 -3.23
N GLY A 35 11.65 13.40 -4.46
CA GLY A 35 12.52 13.88 -5.53
C GLY A 35 13.18 12.78 -6.38
N VAL A 36 12.76 11.52 -6.23
CA VAL A 36 13.30 10.38 -6.99
C VAL A 36 12.42 10.07 -8.21
N GLU A 37 13.01 10.03 -9.38
CA GLU A 37 12.34 9.56 -10.59
C GLU A 37 12.27 8.02 -10.57
N THR A 38 11.05 7.46 -10.57
CA THR A 38 10.86 6.01 -10.42
C THR A 38 10.54 5.36 -11.76
N HIS A 39 11.18 4.21 -12.01
CA HIS A 39 10.98 3.39 -13.20
C HIS A 39 10.54 2.00 -12.77
N ALA A 40 9.53 1.44 -13.44
CA ALA A 40 9.06 0.09 -13.20
C ALA A 40 9.18 -0.72 -14.48
N VAL A 41 9.44 -2.02 -14.35
CA VAL A 41 9.48 -2.93 -15.48
C VAL A 41 8.45 -4.03 -15.25
N THR A 42 7.63 -4.30 -16.27
CA THR A 42 6.75 -5.46 -16.27
C THR A 42 7.57 -6.68 -16.68
N LEU A 43 7.72 -7.64 -15.77
CA LEU A 43 8.51 -8.85 -16.03
C LEU A 43 7.83 -9.76 -17.06
N PRO A 44 8.59 -10.45 -17.94
CA PRO A 44 8.05 -11.47 -18.84
C PRO A 44 7.03 -12.42 -18.16
N GLY A 45 5.90 -12.62 -18.83
CA GLY A 45 4.78 -13.45 -18.34
C GLY A 45 3.87 -12.78 -17.30
N HIS A 46 4.13 -11.54 -16.89
CA HIS A 46 3.29 -10.77 -15.96
C HIS A 46 2.47 -9.71 -16.69
N GLY A 47 1.37 -9.28 -16.08
CA GLY A 47 0.45 -8.26 -16.65
C GLY A 47 -0.55 -8.81 -17.69
N GLY A 48 -0.59 -10.13 -17.88
CA GLY A 48 -1.53 -10.84 -18.74
C GLY A 48 -2.30 -11.89 -17.94
N VAL A 49 -2.14 -13.16 -18.30
CA VAL A 49 -2.75 -14.31 -17.59
C VAL A 49 -1.66 -15.23 -17.02
N PRO A 50 -1.97 -16.04 -15.98
CA PRO A 50 -0.97 -16.95 -15.38
C PRO A 50 -0.30 -17.92 -16.36
N GLU A 51 -0.99 -18.32 -17.42
CA GLU A 51 -0.46 -19.16 -18.49
C GLU A 51 0.73 -18.53 -19.22
N ASP A 52 0.82 -17.20 -19.25
CA ASP A 52 1.93 -16.47 -19.89
C ASP A 52 3.26 -16.71 -19.16
N LEU A 53 3.24 -17.24 -17.92
CA LEU A 53 4.45 -17.63 -17.17
C LEU A 53 5.01 -19.00 -17.59
N LEU A 54 4.23 -19.83 -18.29
CA LEU A 54 4.65 -21.19 -18.65
C LEU A 54 5.95 -21.26 -19.46
N PRO A 55 6.14 -20.44 -20.52
CA PRO A 55 7.36 -20.49 -21.33
C PRO A 55 8.53 -19.72 -20.73
N VAL A 56 8.33 -19.01 -19.61
CA VAL A 56 9.29 -18.04 -19.10
C VAL A 56 10.40 -18.70 -18.29
N VAL A 57 11.64 -18.25 -18.51
CA VAL A 57 12.83 -18.70 -17.76
C VAL A 57 13.49 -17.56 -16.99
N ALA A 58 14.22 -17.90 -15.92
CA ALA A 58 14.85 -16.92 -15.03
C ALA A 58 15.76 -15.92 -15.77
N GLU A 59 16.47 -16.37 -16.81
CA GLU A 59 17.30 -15.53 -17.67
C GLU A 59 16.52 -14.37 -18.29
N GLN A 60 15.30 -14.61 -18.79
CA GLN A 60 14.50 -13.56 -19.42
C GLN A 60 14.11 -12.47 -18.44
N TRP A 61 13.83 -12.82 -17.17
CA TRP A 61 13.55 -11.83 -16.14
C TRP A 61 14.77 -10.96 -15.82
N ILE A 62 15.94 -11.59 -15.60
CA ILE A 62 17.15 -10.84 -15.29
C ILE A 62 17.63 -10.01 -16.49
N ASP A 63 17.47 -10.50 -17.72
CA ASP A 63 17.85 -9.78 -18.94
C ASP A 63 17.01 -8.52 -19.11
N VAL A 64 15.69 -8.60 -18.95
CA VAL A 64 14.78 -7.44 -19.05
C VAL A 64 15.06 -6.39 -17.95
N VAL A 65 15.30 -6.84 -16.71
CA VAL A 65 15.71 -5.95 -15.62
C VAL A 65 17.07 -5.30 -15.90
N THR A 66 18.02 -6.07 -16.43
CA THR A 66 19.36 -5.60 -16.75
C THR A 66 19.35 -4.59 -17.89
N GLN A 67 18.55 -4.84 -18.93
CA GLN A 67 18.38 -3.90 -20.04
C GLN A 67 17.84 -2.55 -19.53
N ALA A 68 16.75 -2.57 -18.76
CA ALA A 68 16.18 -1.35 -18.20
C ALA A 68 17.19 -0.60 -17.31
N TYR A 69 17.96 -1.32 -16.50
CA TYR A 69 19.03 -0.74 -15.69
C TYR A 69 20.11 -0.06 -16.56
N ASP A 70 20.60 -0.74 -17.60
CA ASP A 70 21.68 -0.23 -18.46
C ASP A 70 21.25 1.02 -19.23
N GLU A 71 19.98 1.10 -19.65
CA GLU A 71 19.38 2.28 -20.30
C GLU A 71 19.27 3.48 -19.34
N LEU A 72 18.99 3.25 -18.06
CA LEU A 72 18.63 4.29 -17.11
C LEU A 72 19.80 4.79 -16.26
N VAL A 73 20.72 3.93 -15.81
CA VAL A 73 21.75 4.28 -14.80
C VAL A 73 22.65 5.45 -15.21
N GLY A 74 22.89 5.61 -16.52
CA GLY A 74 23.67 6.72 -17.08
C GLY A 74 22.99 8.09 -17.00
N GLN A 75 21.66 8.13 -16.84
CA GLN A 75 20.84 9.35 -16.93
C GLN A 75 20.68 10.12 -15.61
N TYR A 76 21.08 9.50 -14.49
CA TYR A 76 20.94 10.04 -13.13
C TYR A 76 22.30 10.27 -12.50
N ASP A 77 22.43 11.14 -11.51
CA ASP A 77 23.65 11.26 -10.71
C ASP A 77 23.71 10.14 -9.65
N THR A 78 22.56 9.83 -9.06
CA THR A 78 22.36 8.70 -8.14
C THR A 78 21.27 7.77 -8.68
N PHE A 79 21.51 6.47 -8.68
CA PHE A 79 20.52 5.49 -9.17
C PHE A 79 20.34 4.33 -8.19
N HIS A 80 19.15 4.22 -7.59
CA HIS A 80 18.82 3.14 -6.66
C HIS A 80 18.16 1.96 -7.36
N VAL A 81 18.25 0.78 -6.75
CA VAL A 81 17.53 -0.42 -7.19
C VAL A 81 16.70 -0.94 -6.02
N ILE A 82 15.41 -1.16 -6.23
CA ILE A 82 14.45 -1.56 -5.21
C ILE A 82 13.66 -2.75 -5.73
N GLY A 83 13.70 -3.87 -5.02
CA GLY A 83 13.00 -5.09 -5.41
C GLY A 83 12.15 -5.66 -4.29
N MET A 84 11.00 -6.23 -4.63
CA MET A 84 10.09 -6.92 -3.71
C MET A 84 9.99 -8.41 -4.05
N CYS A 85 10.06 -9.29 -3.06
CA CYS A 85 9.97 -10.75 -3.23
C CYS A 85 10.95 -11.29 -4.31
N MET A 86 10.44 -11.86 -5.40
CA MET A 86 11.25 -12.31 -6.55
C MET A 86 12.03 -11.14 -7.17
N GLY A 87 11.44 -9.95 -7.20
CA GLY A 87 12.10 -8.72 -7.63
C GLY A 87 13.31 -8.35 -6.78
N ALA A 88 13.31 -8.70 -5.48
CA ALA A 88 14.47 -8.53 -4.61
C ALA A 88 15.63 -9.46 -5.00
N LEU A 89 15.33 -10.70 -5.40
CA LEU A 89 16.35 -11.64 -5.91
C LEU A 89 16.94 -11.14 -7.23
N LEU A 90 16.09 -10.64 -8.14
CA LEU A 90 16.52 -10.03 -9.40
C LEU A 90 17.38 -8.78 -9.15
N ALA A 91 16.99 -7.93 -8.19
CA ALA A 91 17.75 -6.75 -7.81
C ALA A 91 19.15 -7.10 -7.27
N LEU A 92 19.23 -8.07 -6.33
CA LEU A 92 20.50 -8.58 -5.78
C LEU A 92 21.41 -9.10 -6.88
N GLU A 93 20.88 -9.93 -7.78
CA GLU A 93 21.65 -10.51 -8.88
C GLU A 93 22.09 -9.43 -9.89
N LEU A 94 21.21 -8.49 -10.22
CA LEU A 94 21.51 -7.35 -11.10
C LEU A 94 22.69 -6.54 -10.58
N VAL A 95 22.63 -6.08 -9.32
CA VAL A 95 23.67 -5.20 -8.77
C VAL A 95 25.00 -5.93 -8.61
N ALA A 96 24.97 -7.24 -8.33
CA ALA A 96 26.16 -8.09 -8.29
C ALA A 96 26.78 -8.25 -9.69
N ARG A 97 25.97 -8.54 -10.72
CA ARG A 97 26.45 -8.69 -12.11
C ARG A 97 27.00 -7.40 -12.71
N ARG A 98 26.28 -6.29 -12.49
CA ARG A 98 26.64 -4.97 -13.03
C ARG A 98 27.61 -4.18 -12.17
N GLN A 99 28.04 -4.74 -11.05
CA GLN A 99 28.95 -4.09 -10.09
C GLN A 99 28.47 -2.67 -9.74
N HIS A 100 27.18 -2.55 -9.43
CA HIS A 100 26.50 -1.28 -9.27
C HIS A 100 27.02 -0.49 -8.05
N ARG A 101 27.51 0.74 -8.26
CA ARG A 101 28.06 1.61 -7.19
C ARG A 101 27.48 3.03 -7.17
N LYS A 102 26.53 3.33 -8.06
CA LYS A 102 25.97 4.69 -8.26
C LYS A 102 24.81 5.02 -7.32
N GLY A 103 24.44 4.09 -6.45
CA GLY A 103 23.36 4.26 -5.50
C GLY A 103 23.33 3.07 -4.57
N GLN A 104 22.13 2.74 -4.11
CA GLN A 104 21.90 1.77 -3.05
C GLN A 104 20.86 0.75 -3.47
N LEU A 105 20.94 -0.43 -2.88
CA LEU A 105 19.99 -1.53 -3.07
C LEU A 105 18.99 -1.57 -1.90
N VAL A 106 17.72 -1.80 -2.20
CA VAL A 106 16.69 -2.15 -1.21
C VAL A 106 16.05 -3.48 -1.61
N ALA A 107 16.18 -4.48 -0.75
CA ALA A 107 15.60 -5.80 -0.88
C ALA A 107 14.46 -5.96 0.12
N LEU A 108 13.23 -6.05 -0.39
CA LEU A 108 12.00 -6.14 0.39
C LEU A 108 11.47 -7.59 0.32
N ALA A 109 11.30 -8.23 1.47
CA ALA A 109 10.81 -9.61 1.63
C ALA A 109 11.52 -10.63 0.70
N ALA A 110 12.85 -10.58 0.60
CA ALA A 110 13.60 -11.44 -0.33
C ALA A 110 13.52 -12.94 0.07
N PRO A 111 12.97 -13.83 -0.77
CA PRO A 111 12.74 -15.24 -0.42
C PRO A 111 13.95 -16.11 -0.81
N VAL A 112 15.13 -15.86 -0.23
CA VAL A 112 16.34 -16.67 -0.46
C VAL A 112 16.09 -18.13 -0.06
N TYR A 113 15.36 -18.33 1.04
CA TYR A 113 14.78 -19.59 1.46
C TYR A 113 13.25 -19.50 1.38
N ILE A 114 12.63 -20.53 0.80
CA ILE A 114 11.16 -20.70 0.79
C ILE A 114 10.84 -21.73 1.86
N ASP A 115 10.72 -21.25 3.09
CA ASP A 115 10.54 -22.06 4.30
C ASP A 115 9.58 -21.43 5.32
N GLY A 116 8.78 -20.44 4.91
CA GLY A 116 7.75 -19.82 5.74
C GLY A 116 6.64 -20.79 6.15
N TRP A 117 5.80 -20.34 7.08
CA TRP A 117 4.83 -21.19 7.78
C TRP A 117 3.69 -21.73 6.88
N SER A 118 3.40 -21.08 5.75
CA SER A 118 2.41 -21.52 4.75
C SER A 118 3.00 -22.51 3.74
N THR A 119 4.32 -22.71 3.75
CA THR A 119 4.99 -23.64 2.84
C THR A 119 4.75 -25.11 3.27
N PRO A 120 4.28 -26.00 2.38
CA PRO A 120 3.98 -27.39 2.76
C PRO A 120 5.21 -28.15 3.29
N SER A 121 5.03 -29.05 4.25
CA SER A 121 6.14 -29.87 4.80
C SER A 121 6.84 -30.72 3.72
N TYR A 122 6.11 -31.12 2.69
CA TYR A 122 6.61 -31.86 1.54
C TYR A 122 7.21 -30.96 0.43
N ARG A 123 7.45 -29.67 0.69
CA ARG A 123 7.95 -28.70 -0.30
C ARG A 123 9.24 -29.13 -1.01
N TRP A 124 10.04 -30.00 -0.42
CA TRP A 124 11.26 -30.54 -1.02
C TRP A 124 10.96 -31.48 -2.22
N LEU A 125 9.79 -32.12 -2.24
CA LEU A 125 9.35 -32.99 -3.34
C LEU A 125 9.27 -32.26 -4.68
N ARG A 126 9.08 -30.93 -4.67
CA ARG A 126 9.03 -30.15 -5.90
C ARG A 126 10.29 -30.34 -6.75
N HIS A 127 11.45 -30.51 -6.11
CA HIS A 127 12.71 -30.76 -6.81
C HIS A 127 12.70 -32.07 -7.59
N VAL A 128 12.04 -33.10 -7.06
CA VAL A 128 11.80 -34.37 -7.77
C VAL A 128 10.77 -34.16 -8.88
N VAL A 129 9.66 -33.48 -8.58
CA VAL A 129 8.57 -33.20 -9.52
C VAL A 129 9.04 -32.41 -10.74
N TYR A 130 10.03 -31.53 -10.59
CA TYR A 130 10.64 -30.78 -11.70
C TYR A 130 11.22 -31.67 -12.81
N HIS A 131 11.57 -32.91 -12.50
CA HIS A 131 12.13 -33.87 -13.45
C HIS A 131 11.07 -34.77 -14.09
N LEU A 132 9.81 -34.72 -13.63
CA LEU A 132 8.70 -35.51 -14.18
C LEU A 132 8.15 -34.83 -15.44
N PRO A 133 8.18 -35.48 -16.62
CA PRO A 133 7.75 -34.87 -17.88
C PRO A 133 6.31 -34.36 -17.84
N GLY A 134 6.11 -33.07 -18.17
CA GLY A 134 4.78 -32.45 -18.29
C GLY A 134 4.04 -32.19 -16.97
N LEU A 135 4.56 -32.64 -15.82
CA LEU A 135 3.89 -32.42 -14.54
C LEU A 135 4.07 -30.97 -14.02
N PRO A 136 5.28 -30.37 -14.06
CA PRO A 136 5.47 -28.98 -13.63
C PRO A 136 4.65 -27.94 -14.41
N THR A 137 4.33 -28.22 -15.68
CA THR A 137 3.53 -27.30 -16.51
C THR A 137 2.03 -27.42 -16.23
N ARG A 138 1.58 -28.50 -15.56
CA ARG A 138 0.17 -28.75 -15.22
C ARG A 138 -0.18 -28.40 -13.79
N ILE A 139 0.79 -28.46 -12.88
CA ILE A 139 0.56 -28.10 -11.47
C ILE A 139 0.46 -26.59 -11.33
N LYS A 140 -0.67 -26.14 -10.77
CA LYS A 140 -0.93 -24.76 -10.38
C LYS A 140 -0.63 -24.61 -8.90
N VAL A 141 0.21 -23.65 -8.56
CA VAL A 141 0.47 -23.24 -7.17
C VAL A 141 -0.46 -22.07 -6.89
N GLU A 142 -1.49 -22.31 -6.10
CA GLU A 142 -2.52 -21.32 -5.81
C GLU A 142 -2.04 -20.31 -4.75
N GLU A 143 -2.34 -19.05 -5.00
CA GLU A 143 -2.22 -17.98 -4.03
C GLU A 143 -3.44 -18.06 -3.10
N ASN A 144 -3.21 -18.47 -1.86
CA ASN A 144 -4.25 -18.74 -0.88
C ASN A 144 -4.27 -17.67 0.21
N GLU A 145 -5.39 -17.60 0.94
CA GLU A 145 -5.49 -16.77 2.13
C GLU A 145 -4.39 -17.18 3.14
N PRO A 146 -3.57 -16.22 3.65
CA PRO A 146 -3.82 -14.78 3.77
C PRO A 146 -3.27 -13.85 2.66
N PHE A 147 -2.87 -14.36 1.49
CA PHE A 147 -2.34 -13.56 0.35
C PHE A 147 -1.10 -12.73 0.69
N GLY A 148 -0.30 -13.18 1.65
CA GLY A 148 0.84 -12.45 2.17
C GLY A 148 0.49 -11.29 3.08
N ILE A 149 -0.77 -11.14 3.53
CA ILE A 149 -1.25 -9.93 4.21
C ILE A 149 -1.83 -10.27 5.59
N LYS A 150 -1.23 -9.74 6.65
CA LYS A 150 -1.68 -9.89 8.04
C LYS A 150 -2.91 -9.03 8.34
N ASN A 151 -3.00 -7.84 7.77
CA ASN A 151 -4.14 -6.94 7.93
C ASN A 151 -5.45 -7.53 7.37
N ASP A 152 -6.43 -7.78 8.24
CA ASP A 152 -7.69 -8.41 7.83
C ASP A 152 -8.51 -7.56 6.85
N LEU A 153 -8.50 -6.23 6.97
CA LEU A 153 -9.22 -5.34 6.05
C LEU A 153 -8.59 -5.34 4.66
N VAL A 154 -7.26 -5.20 4.58
CA VAL A 154 -6.55 -5.24 3.30
C VAL A 154 -6.72 -6.62 2.66
N ARG A 155 -6.66 -7.70 3.45
CA ARG A 155 -6.94 -9.06 3.00
C ARG A 155 -8.35 -9.20 2.45
N ALA A 156 -9.37 -8.67 3.14
CA ALA A 156 -10.75 -8.68 2.66
C ALA A 156 -10.92 -7.91 1.34
N ILE A 157 -10.25 -6.76 1.20
CA ILE A 157 -10.24 -5.97 -0.04
C ILE A 157 -9.58 -6.77 -1.17
N VAL A 158 -8.44 -7.39 -0.92
CA VAL A 158 -7.71 -8.22 -1.91
C VAL A 158 -8.55 -9.42 -2.33
N LYS A 159 -9.21 -10.08 -1.38
CA LYS A 159 -10.15 -11.17 -1.65
C LYS A 159 -11.32 -10.73 -2.54
N ALA A 160 -11.96 -9.60 -2.20
CA ALA A 160 -13.05 -9.05 -3.01
C ALA A 160 -12.59 -8.67 -4.43
N LYS A 161 -11.38 -8.11 -4.58
CA LYS A 161 -10.79 -7.82 -5.90
C LYS A 161 -10.59 -9.09 -6.73
N PHE A 162 -10.09 -10.14 -6.10
CA PHE A 162 -9.95 -11.45 -6.74
C PHE A 162 -11.28 -12.06 -7.17
N GLU A 163 -12.33 -11.94 -6.33
CA GLU A 163 -13.68 -12.42 -6.64
C GLU A 163 -14.32 -11.64 -7.81
N ARG A 164 -14.00 -10.35 -7.96
CA ARG A 164 -14.41 -9.52 -9.11
C ARG A 164 -13.59 -9.78 -10.38
N GLY A 165 -12.48 -10.51 -10.30
CA GLY A 165 -11.60 -10.77 -11.44
C GLY A 165 -10.66 -9.62 -11.79
N ASP A 166 -10.32 -8.76 -10.82
CA ASP A 166 -9.36 -7.67 -11.04
C ASP A 166 -7.94 -8.25 -11.29
N ASN A 167 -7.29 -7.88 -12.39
CA ASN A 167 -5.96 -8.39 -12.78
C ASN A 167 -4.79 -7.62 -12.12
N PHE A 168 -4.79 -7.52 -10.78
CA PHE A 168 -3.70 -6.84 -10.05
C PHE A 168 -2.58 -7.78 -9.60
N HIS A 169 -2.93 -9.05 -9.37
CA HIS A 169 -2.04 -10.16 -9.01
C HIS A 169 -2.66 -11.46 -9.53
N TYR A 170 -1.85 -12.47 -9.84
CA TYR A 170 -2.32 -13.77 -10.27
C TYR A 170 -2.83 -14.59 -9.08
N ARG A 171 -3.92 -15.33 -9.30
CA ARG A 171 -4.49 -16.28 -8.32
C ARG A 171 -3.68 -17.56 -8.17
N TRP A 172 -2.84 -17.86 -9.16
CA TRP A 172 -1.97 -19.02 -9.15
C TRP A 172 -0.80 -18.78 -10.10
N VAL A 173 0.27 -19.54 -9.91
CA VAL A 173 1.42 -19.57 -10.80
C VAL A 173 1.77 -21.01 -11.16
N PRO A 174 2.29 -21.28 -12.37
CA PRO A 174 2.67 -22.65 -12.73
C PRO A 174 3.89 -23.11 -11.92
N LEU A 175 3.95 -24.38 -11.58
CA LEU A 175 5.08 -24.95 -10.83
C LEU A 175 6.41 -24.79 -11.58
N THR A 176 6.41 -24.73 -12.91
CA THR A 176 7.59 -24.35 -13.72
C THR A 176 8.15 -22.99 -13.34
N CYS A 177 7.30 -22.04 -12.96
CA CYS A 177 7.70 -20.71 -12.54
C CYS A 177 8.44 -20.75 -11.20
N ILE A 178 7.94 -21.55 -10.24
CA ILE A 178 8.63 -21.78 -8.96
C ILE A 178 10.02 -22.40 -9.19
N ARG A 179 10.18 -23.29 -10.18
CA ARG A 179 11.49 -23.83 -10.57
C ARG A 179 12.45 -22.72 -11.01
N GLN A 180 11.97 -21.69 -11.71
CA GLN A 180 12.79 -20.54 -12.10
C GLN A 180 13.15 -19.66 -10.91
N VAL A 181 12.23 -19.46 -9.96
CA VAL A 181 12.55 -18.80 -8.68
C VAL A 181 13.61 -19.58 -7.89
N ASP A 182 13.53 -20.91 -7.85
CA ASP A 182 14.57 -21.77 -7.25
C ASP A 182 15.95 -21.63 -7.95
N ARG A 183 15.99 -21.19 -9.22
CA ARG A 183 17.26 -20.85 -9.91
C ARG A 183 17.75 -19.47 -9.48
N LEU A 184 16.88 -18.46 -9.44
CA LEU A 184 17.22 -17.12 -8.94
C LEU A 184 17.76 -17.17 -7.51
N ARG A 185 17.11 -17.94 -6.64
CA ARG A 185 17.56 -18.15 -5.26
C ARG A 185 18.98 -18.71 -5.18
N ARG A 186 19.31 -19.68 -6.03
CA ARG A 186 20.68 -20.24 -6.11
C ARG A 186 21.69 -19.22 -6.61
N TRP A 187 21.34 -18.43 -7.62
CA TRP A 187 22.21 -17.34 -8.07
C TRP A 187 22.51 -16.36 -6.93
N VAL A 188 21.50 -15.94 -6.16
CA VAL A 188 21.70 -15.07 -5.01
C VAL A 188 22.53 -15.73 -3.90
N LEU A 189 22.31 -17.02 -3.61
CA LEU A 189 23.15 -17.77 -2.68
C LEU A 189 24.64 -17.73 -3.09
N ASP A 190 24.91 -17.83 -4.39
CA ASP A 190 26.26 -17.82 -4.95
C ASP A 190 26.84 -16.40 -5.12
N SER A 191 26.01 -15.37 -5.24
CA SER A 191 26.42 -14.03 -5.68
C SER A 191 26.26 -12.91 -4.64
N ALA A 192 25.51 -13.12 -3.54
CA ALA A 192 25.21 -12.07 -2.56
C ALA A 192 26.47 -11.38 -1.97
N HIS A 193 27.54 -12.14 -1.77
CA HIS A 193 28.83 -11.62 -1.29
C HIS A 193 29.55 -10.67 -2.28
N ARG A 194 29.09 -10.61 -3.53
CA ARG A 194 29.64 -9.76 -4.59
C ARG A 194 28.88 -8.45 -4.75
N VAL A 195 27.82 -8.22 -3.97
CA VAL A 195 27.04 -6.98 -3.99
C VAL A 195 27.91 -5.83 -3.49
N PRO A 196 28.21 -4.80 -4.33
CA PRO A 196 29.22 -3.82 -3.97
C PRO A 196 28.68 -2.53 -3.34
N CYS A 197 27.37 -2.29 -3.39
CA CYS A 197 26.71 -1.10 -2.86
C CYS A 197 26.08 -1.34 -1.47
N PRO A 198 25.84 -0.27 -0.69
CA PRO A 198 25.03 -0.36 0.52
C PRO A 198 23.65 -0.93 0.22
N THR A 199 23.23 -1.89 1.05
CA THR A 199 21.98 -2.63 0.88
C THR A 199 21.11 -2.56 2.13
N LEU A 200 19.82 -2.26 1.97
CA LEU A 200 18.79 -2.43 2.99
C LEU A 200 18.04 -3.73 2.75
N VAL A 201 17.91 -4.55 3.77
CA VAL A 201 17.10 -5.77 3.76
C VAL A 201 15.95 -5.60 4.75
N VAL A 202 14.72 -5.76 4.27
CA VAL A 202 13.52 -5.65 5.10
C VAL A 202 12.71 -6.94 4.99
N ASN A 203 12.46 -7.62 6.11
CA ASN A 203 11.66 -8.84 6.17
C ASN A 203 10.69 -8.79 7.34
N ALA A 204 9.53 -9.40 7.18
CA ALA A 204 8.62 -9.64 8.29
C ALA A 204 9.09 -10.83 9.15
N ARG A 205 8.85 -10.75 10.46
CA ARG A 205 9.11 -11.86 11.39
C ARG A 205 8.21 -13.05 11.12
N GLU A 206 6.93 -12.78 10.85
CA GLU A 206 5.89 -13.78 10.61
C GLU A 206 5.56 -13.89 9.12
N ASP A 207 6.55 -14.15 8.28
CA ASP A 207 6.33 -14.27 6.84
C ASP A 207 5.94 -15.71 6.44
N GLU A 208 4.88 -15.81 5.63
CA GLU A 208 4.27 -17.08 5.25
C GLU A 208 5.07 -17.84 4.18
N LEU A 209 5.87 -17.12 3.40
CA LEU A 209 6.67 -17.65 2.30
C LEU A 209 8.13 -17.90 2.72
N THR A 210 8.70 -16.98 3.50
CA THR A 210 10.11 -17.04 3.93
C THR A 210 10.24 -16.81 5.43
N THR A 211 11.10 -17.56 6.10
CA THR A 211 11.51 -17.22 7.48
C THR A 211 12.58 -16.14 7.50
N LEU A 212 12.95 -15.69 8.71
CA LEU A 212 14.11 -14.82 8.94
C LEU A 212 15.44 -15.47 8.53
N ARG A 213 15.48 -16.76 8.18
CA ARG A 213 16.67 -17.37 7.59
C ARG A 213 17.16 -16.65 6.32
N SER A 214 16.25 -16.16 5.49
CA SER A 214 16.61 -15.35 4.31
C SER A 214 17.23 -14.02 4.71
N TYR A 215 16.67 -13.38 5.73
CA TYR A 215 17.18 -12.14 6.32
C TYR A 215 18.59 -12.36 6.89
N ASP A 216 18.77 -13.34 7.77
CA ASP A 216 20.05 -13.65 8.43
C ASP A 216 21.13 -14.00 7.40
N PHE A 217 20.78 -14.77 6.36
CA PHE A 217 21.70 -15.07 5.28
C PHE A 217 22.17 -13.80 4.57
N LEU A 218 21.26 -12.90 4.19
CA LEU A 218 21.63 -11.67 3.50
C LEU A 218 22.47 -10.74 4.40
N LEU A 219 22.17 -10.67 5.70
CA LEU A 219 22.99 -9.91 6.65
C LEU A 219 24.40 -10.49 6.80
N GLY A 220 24.55 -11.81 6.73
CA GLY A 220 25.86 -12.47 6.80
C GLY A 220 26.64 -12.48 5.48
N ALA A 221 25.95 -12.44 4.35
CA ALA A 221 26.57 -12.57 3.03
C ALA A 221 26.89 -11.22 2.38
N VAL A 222 26.01 -10.22 2.49
CA VAL A 222 26.17 -8.92 1.80
C VAL A 222 27.16 -8.02 2.57
N PRO A 223 28.23 -7.50 1.94
CA PRO A 223 29.30 -6.79 2.66
C PRO A 223 28.87 -5.51 3.39
N GLN A 224 27.94 -4.75 2.82
CA GLN A 224 27.45 -3.47 3.37
C GLN A 224 25.93 -3.53 3.49
N VAL A 225 25.45 -4.04 4.61
CA VAL A 225 24.03 -4.37 4.79
C VAL A 225 23.47 -3.81 6.09
N ARG A 226 22.27 -3.22 6.00
CA ARG A 226 21.42 -2.87 7.13
C ARG A 226 20.17 -3.73 7.06
N GLY A 227 19.76 -4.32 8.18
CA GLY A 227 18.55 -5.11 8.28
C GLY A 227 17.45 -4.42 9.07
N VAL A 228 16.20 -4.57 8.65
CA VAL A 228 14.99 -4.21 9.41
C VAL A 228 14.06 -5.41 9.47
N VAL A 229 13.61 -5.76 10.68
CA VAL A 229 12.58 -6.78 10.89
C VAL A 229 11.26 -6.08 11.23
N LEU A 230 10.20 -6.46 10.52
CA LEU A 230 8.84 -5.98 10.75
C LEU A 230 8.10 -6.96 11.65
N GLU A 231 7.42 -6.45 12.66
CA GLU A 231 6.80 -7.28 13.70
C GLU A 231 5.31 -7.56 13.44
N ASN A 232 4.65 -6.80 12.55
CA ASN A 232 3.21 -6.86 12.36
C ASN A 232 2.78 -7.03 10.89
N SER A 233 3.59 -7.67 10.05
CA SER A 233 3.26 -7.93 8.65
C SER A 233 3.54 -9.39 8.28
N TYR A 234 2.92 -9.86 7.21
CA TYR A 234 3.28 -11.11 6.52
C TYR A 234 4.16 -10.79 5.30
N HIS A 235 4.03 -11.54 4.20
CA HIS A 235 4.94 -11.43 3.05
C HIS A 235 4.84 -10.10 2.28
N MET A 236 3.64 -9.54 2.13
CA MET A 236 3.34 -8.35 1.32
C MET A 236 3.57 -7.04 2.09
N ILE A 237 4.78 -6.88 2.63
CA ILE A 237 5.15 -5.81 3.57
C ILE A 237 4.91 -4.37 3.07
N CYS A 238 4.84 -4.15 1.76
CA CYS A 238 4.60 -2.82 1.19
C CYS A 238 3.14 -2.35 1.28
N VAL A 239 2.20 -3.26 1.53
CA VAL A 239 0.76 -2.97 1.59
C VAL A 239 0.11 -3.41 2.91
N ASP A 240 0.85 -4.12 3.76
CA ASP A 240 0.40 -4.66 5.05
C ASP A 240 0.47 -3.61 6.18
N ASN A 241 0.31 -4.02 7.44
CA ASN A 241 0.25 -3.12 8.59
C ASN A 241 1.49 -2.23 8.73
N ASP A 242 2.70 -2.77 8.54
CA ASP A 242 3.95 -2.02 8.75
C ASP A 242 4.39 -1.22 7.51
N ARG A 243 3.51 -1.02 6.53
CA ARG A 243 3.82 -0.28 5.29
C ARG A 243 4.47 1.09 5.54
N GLU A 244 4.07 1.79 6.60
CA GLU A 244 4.62 3.10 6.97
C GLU A 244 6.05 2.97 7.51
N GLN A 245 6.33 1.92 8.29
CA GLN A 245 7.68 1.62 8.75
C GLN A 245 8.58 1.22 7.58
N VAL A 246 8.07 0.44 6.63
CA VAL A 246 8.80 0.11 5.39
C VAL A 246 9.18 1.39 4.64
N ILE A 247 8.21 2.27 4.41
CA ILE A 247 8.42 3.56 3.73
C ILE A 247 9.47 4.39 4.48
N ALA A 248 9.32 4.56 5.80
CA ALA A 248 10.24 5.34 6.60
C ALA A 248 11.66 4.78 6.55
N SER A 249 11.80 3.45 6.68
CA SER A 249 13.11 2.76 6.63
C SER A 249 13.78 2.92 5.28
N VAL A 250 13.01 2.83 4.18
CA VAL A 250 13.53 3.05 2.83
C VAL A 250 13.98 4.49 2.64
N LEU A 251 13.15 5.47 2.98
CA LEU A 251 13.51 6.88 2.83
C LEU A 251 14.74 7.25 3.67
N GLU A 252 14.77 6.83 4.93
CA GLU A 252 15.91 7.05 5.83
C GLU A 252 17.18 6.44 5.25
N PHE A 253 17.13 5.18 4.80
CA PHE A 253 18.28 4.49 4.25
C PHE A 253 18.80 5.14 2.96
N LEU A 254 17.91 5.66 2.13
CA LEU A 254 18.24 6.37 0.89
C LEU A 254 18.69 7.82 1.13
N GLY A 255 18.68 8.30 2.39
CA GLY A 255 19.02 9.69 2.72
C GLY A 255 17.99 10.69 2.18
N LEU A 256 16.74 10.28 2.05
CA LEU A 256 15.66 11.05 1.48
C LEU A 256 14.74 11.61 2.57
N GLU A 257 14.38 12.88 2.47
CA GLU A 257 13.37 13.48 3.34
C GLU A 257 11.97 13.27 2.75
N ALA A 258 11.02 12.79 3.56
CA ALA A 258 9.61 12.67 3.17
C ALA A 258 8.98 14.01 2.77
N SER A 259 9.60 15.13 3.17
CA SER A 259 9.20 16.52 2.92
C SER A 259 9.76 17.15 1.64
N ALA A 260 10.76 16.56 0.99
CA ALA A 260 11.51 17.21 -0.11
C ALA A 260 10.71 17.46 -1.41
N GLY A 261 9.47 16.99 -1.47
CA GLY A 261 8.58 17.20 -2.60
C GLY A 261 7.13 16.91 -2.20
N ARG A 262 6.61 17.71 -1.25
CA ARG A 262 5.18 18.04 -1.33
C ARG A 262 4.93 18.44 -2.78
N PRO A 263 4.10 17.71 -3.54
CA PRO A 263 3.61 18.27 -4.78
C PRO A 263 3.01 19.61 -4.33
N ARG A 264 3.50 20.73 -4.88
CA ARG A 264 2.69 21.94 -4.94
C ARG A 264 1.36 21.42 -5.43
N ALA A 265 0.33 21.39 -4.57
CA ALA A 265 -0.96 20.81 -4.92
C ALA A 265 -1.24 21.34 -6.32
N ARG A 266 -1.27 20.45 -7.33
CA ARG A 266 -1.76 20.86 -8.63
C ARG A 266 -3.10 21.46 -8.28
N ARG A 267 -3.27 22.78 -8.50
CA ARG A 267 -4.56 23.42 -8.36
C ARG A 267 -5.46 22.61 -9.28
N SER A 268 -6.20 21.66 -8.71
CA SER A 268 -7.29 21.00 -9.40
C SER A 268 -8.17 22.16 -9.80
N VAL A 269 -8.33 22.35 -11.10
CA VAL A 269 -9.33 23.31 -11.59
C VAL A 269 -10.64 22.85 -10.96
N GLU A 270 -11.17 23.67 -10.06
CA GLU A 270 -12.41 23.36 -9.37
C GLU A 270 -13.52 23.51 -10.40
N MET A 271 -14.06 22.38 -10.84
CA MET A 271 -15.27 22.39 -11.65
C MET A 271 -16.45 22.31 -10.69
N PRO A 272 -17.34 23.33 -10.65
CA PRO A 272 -18.55 23.24 -9.86
C PRO A 272 -19.40 22.07 -10.37
N MET A 273 -19.88 21.27 -9.43
CA MET A 273 -20.78 20.16 -9.71
C MET A 273 -22.20 20.67 -10.00
N ALA A 274 -22.92 19.97 -10.88
CA ALA A 274 -24.35 20.19 -11.06
C ALA A 274 -25.11 19.88 -9.76
N ALA A 275 -26.21 20.59 -9.49
CA ALA A 275 -26.98 20.45 -8.25
C ALA A 275 -27.47 19.02 -8.00
N GLU A 276 -27.85 18.29 -9.05
CA GLU A 276 -28.25 16.88 -8.97
C GLU A 276 -27.08 15.99 -8.52
N ALA A 277 -25.88 16.20 -9.07
CA ALA A 277 -24.69 15.46 -8.67
C ALA A 277 -24.28 15.74 -7.21
N VAL A 278 -24.49 16.97 -6.74
CA VAL A 278 -24.31 17.32 -5.32
C VAL A 278 -25.30 16.55 -4.45
N ALA A 279 -26.58 16.54 -4.81
CA ALA A 279 -27.62 15.83 -4.06
C ALA A 279 -27.36 14.31 -4.01
N THR A 280 -26.96 13.69 -5.12
CA THR A 280 -26.59 12.27 -5.18
C THR A 280 -25.40 11.96 -4.27
N LEU A 281 -24.32 12.73 -4.38
CA LEU A 281 -23.10 12.52 -3.57
C LEU A 281 -23.38 12.65 -2.07
N VAL A 282 -24.19 13.66 -1.68
CA VAL A 282 -24.61 13.85 -0.29
C VAL A 282 -25.51 12.70 0.18
N GLY A 283 -26.44 12.23 -0.66
CA GLY A 283 -27.30 11.10 -0.34
C GLY A 283 -26.52 9.81 -0.07
N GLU A 284 -25.55 9.49 -0.93
CA GLU A 284 -24.65 8.35 -0.74
C GLU A 284 -23.84 8.47 0.55
N TYR A 285 -23.28 9.66 0.81
CA TYR A 285 -22.51 9.94 2.02
C TYR A 285 -23.33 9.76 3.30
N LEU A 286 -24.56 10.31 3.34
CA LEU A 286 -25.43 10.19 4.51
C LEU A 286 -25.93 8.77 4.72
N SER A 287 -26.26 8.08 3.64
CA SER A 287 -26.64 6.66 3.70
C SER A 287 -25.51 5.84 4.30
N ALA A 288 -24.27 6.05 3.85
CA ALA A 288 -23.08 5.39 4.39
C ALA A 288 -22.91 5.61 5.91
N LEU A 289 -23.03 6.86 6.37
CA LEU A 289 -22.88 7.21 7.78
C LEU A 289 -23.97 6.59 8.66
N THR A 290 -25.23 6.69 8.23
CA THR A 290 -26.40 6.25 9.02
C THR A 290 -26.57 4.74 9.06
N THR A 291 -26.18 4.05 7.99
CA THR A 291 -26.22 2.57 7.90
C THR A 291 -24.96 1.89 8.43
N ARG A 292 -23.95 2.68 8.86
CA ARG A 292 -22.64 2.20 9.33
C ARG A 292 -21.83 1.45 8.27
N HIS A 293 -22.10 1.71 6.99
CA HIS A 293 -21.30 1.23 5.87
C HIS A 293 -20.20 2.25 5.54
N PHE A 294 -19.32 2.54 6.49
CA PHE A 294 -18.30 3.58 6.36
C PHE A 294 -17.35 3.36 5.18
N GLU A 295 -17.17 2.11 4.76
CA GLU A 295 -16.42 1.74 3.56
C GLU A 295 -16.94 2.36 2.27
N THR A 296 -18.24 2.65 2.22
CA THR A 296 -18.89 3.28 1.07
C THR A 296 -18.61 4.80 1.00
N VAL A 297 -18.14 5.41 2.10
CA VAL A 297 -17.68 6.81 2.11
C VAL A 297 -16.38 6.96 1.31
N TYR A 298 -15.48 5.98 1.39
CA TYR A 298 -14.13 6.10 0.85
C TYR A 298 -14.04 6.49 -0.63
N PRO A 299 -14.81 5.87 -1.56
CA PRO A 299 -14.79 6.29 -2.97
C PRO A 299 -15.32 7.71 -3.20
N LEU A 300 -16.13 8.26 -2.28
CA LEU A 300 -16.69 9.61 -2.34
C LEU A 300 -15.65 10.68 -1.99
N LEU A 301 -14.56 10.31 -1.32
CA LEU A 301 -13.55 11.25 -0.84
C LEU A 301 -12.49 11.58 -1.91
N ASP A 302 -12.11 12.85 -1.98
CA ASP A 302 -10.96 13.28 -2.76
C ASP A 302 -9.67 12.65 -2.19
N PRO A 303 -8.73 12.18 -3.03
CA PRO A 303 -7.46 11.64 -2.55
C PRO A 303 -6.61 12.61 -1.71
N ALA A 304 -6.82 13.92 -1.85
CA ALA A 304 -6.18 14.98 -1.08
C ALA A 304 -7.17 15.65 -0.11
N ILE A 305 -8.14 14.91 0.40
CA ILE A 305 -9.13 15.40 1.35
C ILE A 305 -8.49 16.00 2.61
N GLU A 306 -9.03 17.12 3.07
CA GLU A 306 -8.76 17.65 4.41
C GLU A 306 -9.97 17.39 5.32
N TRP A 307 -9.80 16.55 6.34
CA TRP A 307 -10.85 16.32 7.32
C TRP A 307 -10.43 16.86 8.68
N ARG A 308 -11.29 17.66 9.30
CA ARG A 308 -11.05 18.29 10.59
C ARG A 308 -12.17 17.94 11.54
N HIS A 309 -11.80 17.46 12.72
CA HIS A 309 -12.72 17.15 13.79
C HIS A 309 -12.36 18.06 14.95
N LEU A 310 -13.14 19.11 15.16
CA LEU A 310 -12.85 20.16 16.16
C LEU A 310 -13.36 19.73 17.54
N GLY A 311 -12.75 20.27 18.60
CA GLY A 311 -13.16 20.02 19.99
C GLY A 311 -12.15 19.21 20.80
N GLU A 312 -12.55 18.81 22.01
CA GLU A 312 -11.72 18.05 22.95
C GLU A 312 -12.37 16.68 23.20
N HIS A 313 -12.27 15.78 22.22
CA HIS A 313 -12.81 14.42 22.30
C HIS A 313 -11.86 13.43 21.60
N PRO A 314 -12.00 12.10 21.80
CA PRO A 314 -11.03 11.11 21.31
C PRO A 314 -10.80 11.06 19.79
N LEU A 315 -11.72 11.63 19.02
CA LEU A 315 -11.66 11.68 17.55
C LEU A 315 -11.22 13.05 17.02
N ALA A 316 -11.00 14.04 17.91
CA ALA A 316 -10.56 15.38 17.55
C ALA A 316 -9.20 15.34 16.86
N GLY A 317 -9.02 16.17 15.83
CA GLY A 317 -7.77 16.24 15.08
C GLY A 317 -7.94 16.62 13.61
N VAL A 318 -6.81 16.71 12.92
CA VAL A 318 -6.73 16.97 11.47
C VAL A 318 -6.21 15.72 10.77
N TYR A 319 -6.92 15.29 9.74
CA TYR A 319 -6.64 14.12 8.93
C TYR A 319 -6.38 14.59 7.50
N ALA A 320 -5.11 14.50 7.09
CA ALA A 320 -4.59 15.28 5.96
C ALA A 320 -4.64 14.56 4.59
N ASP A 321 -5.29 13.40 4.52
CA ASP A 321 -5.57 12.66 3.30
C ASP A 321 -6.60 11.55 3.54
N ARG A 322 -6.93 10.81 2.47
CA ARG A 322 -7.91 9.73 2.50
C ARG A 322 -7.49 8.59 3.43
N ASP A 323 -6.21 8.28 3.55
CA ASP A 323 -5.73 7.19 4.40
C ASP A 323 -5.90 7.55 5.89
N ALA A 324 -5.62 8.81 6.25
CA ALA A 324 -5.88 9.33 7.58
C ALA A 324 -7.38 9.33 7.92
N VAL A 325 -8.26 9.64 6.96
CA VAL A 325 -9.72 9.58 7.14
C VAL A 325 -10.21 8.13 7.31
N ILE A 326 -9.67 7.17 6.57
CA ILE A 326 -9.97 5.75 6.79
C ILE A 326 -9.57 5.35 8.22
N GLY A 327 -8.39 5.77 8.68
CA GLY A 327 -7.95 5.56 10.07
C GLY A 327 -8.88 6.19 11.11
N LEU A 328 -9.48 7.35 10.81
CA LEU A 328 -10.52 7.94 11.67
C LEU A 328 -11.73 7.01 11.83
N PHE A 329 -12.28 6.49 10.73
CA PHE A 329 -13.44 5.59 10.78
C PHE A 329 -13.11 4.26 11.49
N GLN A 330 -11.89 3.75 11.31
CA GLN A 330 -11.41 2.59 12.08
C GLN A 330 -11.34 2.89 13.58
N ARG A 331 -10.90 4.09 13.98
CA ARG A 331 -10.92 4.50 15.39
C ARG A 331 -12.35 4.61 15.93
N VAL A 332 -13.29 5.09 15.13
CA VAL A 332 -14.72 5.11 15.51
C VAL A 332 -15.21 3.69 15.80
N GLU A 333 -14.92 2.74 14.91
CA GLU A 333 -15.29 1.32 15.10
C GLU A 333 -14.58 0.67 16.29
N GLN A 334 -13.30 0.97 16.52
CA GLN A 334 -12.55 0.45 17.66
C GLN A 334 -13.04 1.00 19.00
N LEU A 335 -13.31 2.30 19.07
CA LEU A 335 -13.70 2.97 20.32
C LEU A 335 -15.11 2.62 20.76
N ALA A 336 -15.99 2.31 19.82
CA ALA A 336 -17.41 2.18 20.11
C ALA A 336 -18.05 0.87 19.61
N GLY A 337 -17.34 0.05 18.85
CA GLY A 337 -17.81 -1.24 18.36
C GLY A 337 -19.17 -1.14 17.68
N ASP A 338 -20.08 -2.07 18.02
CA ASP A 338 -21.44 -2.09 17.48
C ASP A 338 -22.41 -1.09 18.08
N SER A 339 -21.96 -0.26 19.02
CA SER A 339 -22.82 0.69 19.72
C SER A 339 -22.95 2.05 19.04
N VAL A 340 -22.12 2.36 18.04
CA VAL A 340 -22.20 3.64 17.30
C VAL A 340 -23.52 3.72 16.56
N ARG A 341 -24.28 4.78 16.81
CA ARG A 341 -25.41 5.21 15.99
C ARG A 341 -25.23 6.66 15.60
N ILE A 342 -25.27 6.92 14.30
CA ILE A 342 -25.19 8.25 13.72
C ILE A 342 -26.56 8.56 13.13
N GLU A 343 -27.17 9.64 13.60
CA GLU A 343 -28.43 10.16 13.13
C GLU A 343 -28.22 11.54 12.52
N VAL A 344 -28.95 11.82 11.45
CA VAL A 344 -28.93 13.11 10.77
C VAL A 344 -30.15 13.89 11.25
N ALA A 345 -29.91 15.03 11.89
CA ALA A 345 -30.96 15.91 12.38
C ALA A 345 -31.43 16.82 11.24
N GLY A 346 -32.60 16.50 10.67
CA GLY A 346 -33.21 17.30 9.61
C GLY A 346 -32.60 17.08 8.22
N ALA A 347 -33.01 17.92 7.26
CA ALA A 347 -32.51 17.84 5.90
C ALA A 347 -31.16 18.57 5.76
N PRO A 348 -30.19 18.05 4.98
CA PRO A 348 -28.94 18.73 4.69
C PRO A 348 -29.17 20.11 4.07
N ARG A 349 -28.43 21.11 4.53
CA ARG A 349 -28.46 22.46 3.96
C ARG A 349 -27.39 22.55 2.86
N ILE A 350 -27.82 22.62 1.61
CA ILE A 350 -26.94 22.66 0.44
C ILE A 350 -26.86 24.10 -0.08
N ASP A 351 -25.65 24.68 -0.07
CA ASP A 351 -25.34 25.98 -0.67
C ASP A 351 -24.21 25.83 -1.71
N GLY A 352 -24.61 25.65 -2.97
CA GLY A 352 -23.70 25.43 -4.09
C GLY A 352 -22.87 24.15 -3.92
N GLN A 353 -21.61 24.31 -3.53
CA GLN A 353 -20.65 23.21 -3.30
C GLN A 353 -20.37 22.96 -1.81
N THR A 354 -21.03 23.70 -0.92
CA THR A 354 -20.91 23.54 0.53
C THR A 354 -22.18 22.90 1.05
N VAL A 355 -22.05 21.88 1.91
CA VAL A 355 -23.19 21.18 2.49
C VAL A 355 -23.01 21.11 3.98
N GLU A 356 -24.00 21.56 4.73
CA GLU A 356 -24.04 21.44 6.18
C GLU A 356 -25.03 20.37 6.61
N ILE A 357 -24.59 19.52 7.53
CA ILE A 357 -25.35 18.40 8.06
C ILE A 357 -25.27 18.46 9.57
N ASP A 358 -26.41 18.49 10.24
CA ASP A 358 -26.44 18.37 11.69
C ASP A 358 -26.47 16.88 12.04
N ILE A 359 -25.49 16.43 12.83
CA ILE A 359 -25.26 15.04 13.15
C ILE A 359 -25.35 14.84 14.65
N ALA A 360 -26.14 13.86 15.07
CA ALA A 360 -26.15 13.32 16.41
C ALA A 360 -25.49 11.93 16.40
N ALA A 361 -24.51 11.71 17.26
CA ALA A 361 -23.86 10.43 17.44
C ALA A 361 -24.06 9.94 18.87
N SER A 362 -24.51 8.70 19.03
CA SER A 362 -24.57 8.01 20.32
C SER A 362 -23.69 6.77 20.25
N TYR A 363 -22.90 6.52 21.30
CA TYR A 363 -22.01 5.37 21.38
C TYR A 363 -21.67 5.01 22.83
N ARG A 364 -21.05 3.86 23.05
CA ARG A 364 -20.51 3.47 24.36
C ARG A 364 -19.00 3.52 24.35
N PHE A 365 -18.43 4.16 25.36
CA PHE A 365 -16.98 4.19 25.62
C PHE A 365 -16.72 3.68 27.04
N ASP A 366 -15.89 2.65 27.20
CA ASP A 366 -15.65 1.96 28.49
C ASP A 366 -16.95 1.58 29.25
N GLY A 367 -17.99 1.20 28.50
CA GLY A 367 -19.30 0.82 29.04
C GLY A 367 -20.22 1.99 29.43
N GLN A 368 -19.74 3.24 29.38
CA GLN A 368 -20.53 4.45 29.62
C GLN A 368 -21.18 4.95 28.32
N PRO A 369 -22.46 5.34 28.33
CA PRO A 369 -23.10 5.97 27.19
C PRO A 369 -22.52 7.38 26.98
N MET A 370 -22.18 7.67 25.73
CA MET A 370 -21.69 8.95 25.26
C MET A 370 -22.62 9.44 24.15
N ASP A 371 -23.07 10.68 24.25
CA ASP A 371 -23.86 11.35 23.23
C ASP A 371 -23.14 12.62 22.80
N GLY A 372 -23.10 12.86 21.49
CA GLY A 372 -22.49 14.05 20.90
C GLY A 372 -23.37 14.60 19.80
N ARG A 373 -23.53 15.91 19.76
CA ARG A 373 -24.18 16.62 18.66
C ARG A 373 -23.21 17.63 18.07
N GLY A 374 -23.33 17.85 16.77
CA GLY A 374 -22.51 18.83 16.08
C GLY A 374 -22.89 18.97 14.62
N THR A 375 -22.34 20.00 14.00
CA THR A 375 -22.53 20.26 12.57
C THR A 375 -21.31 19.81 11.80
N GLN A 376 -21.54 19.06 10.73
CA GLN A 376 -20.54 18.67 9.76
C GLN A 376 -20.71 19.47 8.47
N THR A 377 -19.66 20.18 8.09
CA THR A 377 -19.60 20.96 6.85
C THR A 377 -18.74 20.22 5.82
N LEU A 378 -19.36 19.84 4.70
CA LEU A 378 -18.71 19.25 3.53
C LEU A 378 -18.40 20.34 2.51
N ARG A 379 -17.23 20.26 1.86
CA ARG A 379 -16.92 21.00 0.63
C ARG A 379 -16.71 20.03 -0.52
N LEU A 380 -17.45 20.23 -1.60
CA LEU A 380 -17.52 19.33 -2.74
C LEU A 380 -16.81 19.95 -3.96
N ALA A 381 -16.15 19.12 -4.75
CA ALA A 381 -15.60 19.52 -6.04
C ALA A 381 -15.30 18.28 -6.89
N ASN A 382 -15.39 18.41 -8.21
CA ASN A 382 -14.99 17.34 -9.15
C ASN A 382 -15.65 15.97 -8.87
N GLY A 383 -16.90 15.97 -8.40
CA GLY A 383 -17.64 14.74 -8.07
C GLY A 383 -17.23 14.09 -6.75
N ARG A 384 -16.51 14.79 -5.86
CA ARG A 384 -15.97 14.25 -4.61
C ARG A 384 -16.07 15.22 -3.44
N ILE A 385 -16.01 14.66 -2.23
CA ILE A 385 -15.87 15.41 -0.97
C ILE A 385 -14.39 15.75 -0.79
N ARG A 386 -14.06 17.05 -0.83
CA ARG A 386 -12.68 17.55 -0.75
C ARG A 386 -12.30 18.02 0.65
N ALA A 387 -13.27 18.49 1.43
CA ALA A 387 -13.01 18.81 2.82
C ALA A 387 -14.22 18.50 3.67
N VAL A 388 -13.95 18.12 4.92
CA VAL A 388 -14.96 17.91 5.94
C VAL A 388 -14.51 18.60 7.21
N GLU A 389 -15.39 19.35 7.83
CA GLU A 389 -15.17 19.94 9.15
C GLU A 389 -16.33 19.55 10.06
N TYR A 390 -16.06 18.84 11.15
CA TYR A 390 -17.02 18.62 12.21
C TYR A 390 -16.77 19.62 13.34
N ARG A 391 -17.84 20.29 13.78
CA ARG A 391 -17.85 21.18 14.93
C ARG A 391 -18.87 20.67 15.95
N PRO A 392 -18.46 20.31 17.17
CA PRO A 392 -19.39 19.92 18.22
C PRO A 392 -20.26 21.12 18.62
N GLU A 393 -21.50 20.83 18.96
CA GLU A 393 -22.41 21.78 19.59
C GLU A 393 -21.86 22.13 20.98
N SER A 394 -21.78 23.41 21.33
CA SER A 394 -21.21 23.82 22.61
C SER A 394 -22.17 23.46 23.76
N ALA A 395 -21.66 23.17 24.95
CA ALA A 395 -22.50 22.96 26.13
C ALA A 395 -23.33 24.21 26.53
N ALA A 396 -23.15 25.35 25.86
CA ALA A 396 -23.95 26.56 26.03
C ALA A 396 -25.18 26.61 25.10
N ASP A 397 -25.26 25.77 24.08
CA ASP A 397 -26.37 25.75 23.11
C ASP A 397 -27.48 24.73 23.47
N SER A 398 -27.26 23.89 24.48
CA SER A 398 -28.20 22.82 24.91
C SER A 398 -29.42 23.30 25.71
N ASP A 399 -29.56 24.61 25.96
CA ASP A 399 -30.61 25.18 26.82
C ASP A 399 -31.77 25.83 26.04
N ALA A 400 -31.89 25.59 24.73
CA ALA A 400 -33.06 26.02 23.97
C ALA A 400 -34.26 25.08 24.25
N PRO A 401 -35.36 25.55 24.88
CA PRO A 401 -36.47 24.69 25.26
C PRO A 401 -37.23 24.18 24.02
N LEU A 402 -37.52 22.88 24.02
CA LEU A 402 -38.48 22.23 23.13
C LEU A 402 -39.82 22.99 23.14
N VAL A 403 -40.08 23.73 22.07
CA VAL A 403 -41.43 24.23 21.77
C VAL A 403 -42.31 23.01 21.55
N ARG A 404 -43.12 22.66 22.56
CA ARG A 404 -44.27 21.79 22.38
C ARG A 404 -45.25 22.50 21.45
N GLN A 405 -45.37 22.04 20.21
CA GLN A 405 -46.55 22.37 19.41
C GLN A 405 -47.71 21.52 19.93
N ALA A 406 -48.63 22.20 20.62
CA ALA A 406 -50.03 21.80 20.71
C ALA A 406 -50.77 22.56 19.60
N GLY A 407 -51.57 21.85 18.81
CA GLY A 407 -52.37 22.38 17.71
C GLY A 407 -52.78 21.28 16.75
#